data_AF-A0AAP4V0B4-F1
#
_entry.id   AF-A0AAP4V0B4-F1
#
_cell.length_a   1.000
_cell.length_b   1.000
_cell.length_c   1.000
_cell.angle_alpha   90.00
_cell.angle_beta   90.00
_cell.angle_gamma   90.00
#
_symmetry.space_group_name_H-M   'P 1'
#
loop_
_entity.id
_entity.type
_entity.pdbx_description
1 polymer ?
#
loop_
_entity_poly.entity_id
_entity_poly.type
_entity_poly.pdbx_seq_one_letter_code
_entity_poly.pdbx_strand_id
1 'polypeptide(L)'
;MCNDFKVILKVENIDEESKNIFEQDFKELIVKIKNVLELEINTLDRVILTEDYKNELELLKEEGIDESFLTYTNNSLGVGIGKSIDFNGKDIVILSETFLSMYSDKDTNKSILNILAHELAHIDDRNKKNIHIKDFFTEEYSNYEDRAFYPLVKNSWNEFYANYKASSLLTPLNRNHTNDTFFDALNNFDKNIFDKKWSYQNRYISLGEFLDSFRTHAYYLFNQASYLLGNIIGMNYTLDKYLDEMNCSIKNTIMEETLYTMEKIFNNLIQNYPNKWNGVKELENLKICLIDYYKDIGVIFKEVEGQSYVDVKFSKYGHQA
;
A
#
# COMPACT_ATOMS: atom_id res chain seq x y z
N MET A 1 -20.09 -19.35 4.68
CA MET A 1 -21.22 -18.52 4.24
C MET A 1 -20.80 -17.79 2.98
N CYS A 2 -21.63 -17.84 1.94
CA CYS A 2 -21.38 -17.14 0.68
C CYS A 2 -21.69 -15.67 0.92
N ASN A 3 -20.75 -14.76 0.66
CA ASN A 3 -21.03 -13.33 0.78
C ASN A 3 -21.89 -12.93 -0.41
N ASP A 4 -23.07 -12.38 -0.16
CA ASP A 4 -23.97 -11.82 -1.16
C ASP A 4 -23.41 -10.48 -1.67
N PHE A 5 -22.26 -10.53 -2.34
CA PHE A 5 -21.71 -9.37 -3.04
C PHE A 5 -22.12 -9.38 -4.52
N LYS A 6 -22.14 -8.18 -5.12
CA LYS A 6 -22.43 -7.99 -6.55
C LYS A 6 -21.15 -7.80 -7.34
N VAL A 7 -21.13 -8.28 -8.57
CA VAL A 7 -20.16 -7.82 -9.58
C VAL A 7 -20.94 -6.93 -10.54
N ILE A 8 -20.36 -5.79 -10.91
CA ILE A 8 -20.99 -4.79 -11.77
C ILE A 8 -20.02 -4.45 -12.88
N LEU A 9 -20.35 -4.83 -14.11
CA LEU A 9 -19.59 -4.49 -15.30
C LEU A 9 -20.17 -3.22 -15.96
N LYS A 10 -19.35 -2.17 -16.04
CA LYS A 10 -19.66 -0.87 -16.66
C LYS A 10 -18.77 -0.65 -17.88
N VAL A 11 -19.10 -1.35 -18.97
CA VAL A 11 -18.42 -1.31 -20.28
C VAL A 11 -19.44 -0.89 -21.32
N GLU A 12 -19.05 -0.05 -22.27
CA GLU A 12 -19.94 0.35 -23.36
C GLU A 12 -20.14 -0.78 -24.39
N ASN A 13 -21.32 -0.85 -25.00
CA ASN A 13 -21.61 -1.74 -26.14
C ASN A 13 -21.51 -3.26 -25.87
N ILE A 14 -21.59 -3.71 -24.63
CA ILE A 14 -21.78 -5.13 -24.27
C ILE A 14 -23.27 -5.47 -24.19
N ASP A 15 -23.69 -6.61 -24.75
CA ASP A 15 -25.05 -7.10 -24.61
C ASP A 15 -25.30 -7.67 -23.19
N GLU A 16 -26.56 -7.63 -22.74
CA GLU A 16 -26.93 -8.05 -21.40
C GLU A 16 -26.64 -9.53 -21.10
N GLU A 17 -26.70 -10.42 -22.09
CA GLU A 17 -26.40 -11.84 -21.88
C GLU A 17 -24.91 -12.04 -21.60
N SER A 18 -24.05 -11.49 -22.46
CA SER A 18 -22.59 -11.50 -22.28
C SER A 18 -22.17 -10.84 -20.96
N LYS A 19 -22.81 -9.72 -20.60
CA LYS A 19 -22.57 -9.02 -19.34
C LYS A 19 -22.89 -9.90 -18.13
N ASN A 20 -24.06 -10.52 -18.10
CA ASN A 20 -24.48 -11.39 -17.00
C ASN A 20 -23.56 -12.61 -16.85
N ILE A 21 -23.14 -13.21 -17.97
CA ILE A 21 -22.17 -14.32 -17.97
C ILE A 21 -20.84 -13.86 -17.36
N PHE A 22 -20.31 -12.72 -17.80
CA PHE A 22 -19.07 -12.17 -17.26
C PHE A 22 -19.15 -11.90 -15.75
N GLU A 23 -20.21 -11.22 -15.30
CA GLU A 23 -20.40 -10.87 -13.89
C GLU A 23 -20.46 -12.12 -13.01
N GLN A 24 -21.12 -13.18 -13.50
CA GLN A 24 -21.17 -14.47 -12.81
C GLN A 24 -19.81 -15.18 -12.77
N ASP A 25 -19.12 -15.28 -13.92
CA ASP A 25 -17.80 -15.92 -14.01
C ASP A 25 -16.78 -15.19 -13.11
N PHE A 26 -16.82 -13.85 -13.09
CA PHE A 26 -15.93 -13.04 -12.27
C PHE A 26 -16.25 -13.18 -10.77
N LYS A 27 -17.54 -13.31 -10.42
CA LYS A 27 -17.97 -13.60 -9.04
C LYS A 27 -17.41 -14.95 -8.58
N GLU A 28 -17.48 -15.98 -9.44
CA GLU A 28 -16.91 -17.30 -9.15
C GLU A 28 -15.39 -17.24 -8.99
N LEU A 29 -14.70 -16.44 -9.81
CA LEU A 29 -13.27 -16.20 -9.68
C LEU A 29 -12.90 -15.58 -8.32
N ILE A 30 -13.63 -14.55 -7.88
CA ILE A 30 -13.42 -13.92 -6.56
C ILE A 30 -13.62 -14.95 -5.44
N VAL A 31 -14.69 -15.76 -5.53
CA VAL A 31 -14.96 -16.83 -4.55
C VAL A 31 -13.83 -17.86 -4.53
N LYS A 32 -13.28 -18.22 -5.70
CA LYS A 32 -12.14 -19.12 -5.80
C LYS A 32 -10.88 -18.53 -5.14
N ILE A 33 -10.55 -17.28 -5.44
CA ILE A 33 -9.39 -16.58 -4.82
C ILE A 33 -9.56 -16.53 -3.31
N LYS A 34 -10.73 -16.10 -2.83
CA LYS A 34 -11.07 -16.05 -1.40
C LYS A 34 -10.82 -17.40 -0.72
N ASN A 35 -11.25 -18.49 -1.33
CA ASN A 35 -11.11 -19.82 -0.75
C ASN A 35 -9.66 -20.31 -0.78
N VAL A 36 -8.94 -20.10 -1.89
CA VAL A 36 -7.52 -20.50 -2.03
C VAL A 36 -6.62 -19.76 -1.05
N LEU A 37 -6.89 -18.47 -0.82
CA LEU A 37 -6.09 -17.61 0.04
C LEU A 37 -6.62 -17.51 1.47
N GLU A 38 -7.74 -18.17 1.78
CA GLU A 38 -8.41 -18.11 3.08
C GLU A 38 -8.65 -16.66 3.53
N LEU A 39 -9.37 -15.90 2.69
CA LEU A 39 -9.70 -14.49 2.94
C LEU A 39 -11.07 -14.33 3.60
N GLU A 40 -11.13 -13.46 4.60
CA GLU A 40 -12.34 -13.00 5.28
C GLU A 40 -12.86 -11.73 4.63
N ILE A 41 -13.70 -11.87 3.59
CA ILE A 41 -14.25 -10.73 2.83
C ILE A 41 -15.74 -10.49 3.11
N ASN A 42 -16.18 -10.69 4.35
CA ASN A 42 -17.61 -10.72 4.74
C ASN A 42 -18.34 -9.38 4.57
N THR A 43 -17.58 -8.30 4.56
CA THR A 43 -18.04 -6.93 4.33
C THR A 43 -18.05 -6.53 2.86
N LEU A 44 -17.52 -7.34 1.94
CA LEU A 44 -17.55 -7.05 0.51
C LEU A 44 -19.01 -6.92 0.04
N ASP A 45 -19.39 -5.73 -0.42
CA ASP A 45 -20.73 -5.40 -0.93
C ASP A 45 -20.77 -5.52 -2.45
N ARG A 46 -19.75 -4.96 -3.13
CA ARG A 46 -19.68 -5.01 -4.60
C ARG A 46 -18.27 -4.85 -5.16
N VAL A 47 -18.07 -5.41 -6.35
CA VAL A 47 -16.90 -5.20 -7.20
C VAL A 47 -17.35 -4.56 -8.50
N ILE A 48 -16.81 -3.40 -8.83
CA ILE A 48 -17.14 -2.61 -10.01
C ILE A 48 -15.96 -2.67 -10.98
N LEU A 49 -16.22 -3.09 -12.21
CA LEU A 49 -15.26 -3.04 -13.31
C LEU A 49 -15.73 -2.00 -14.30
N THR A 50 -14.91 -1.01 -14.59
CA THR A 50 -15.33 0.16 -15.38
C THR A 50 -14.29 0.58 -16.41
N GLU A 51 -14.77 1.06 -17.56
CA GLU A 51 -13.92 1.72 -18.57
C GLU A 51 -13.63 3.20 -18.25
N ASP A 52 -14.32 3.77 -17.26
CA ASP A 52 -14.12 5.14 -16.78
C ASP A 52 -13.91 5.17 -15.27
N TYR A 53 -12.71 4.75 -14.87
CA TYR A 53 -12.32 4.67 -13.45
C TYR A 53 -12.47 6.00 -12.71
N LYS A 54 -12.19 7.12 -13.40
CA LYS A 54 -12.28 8.45 -12.80
C LYS A 54 -13.73 8.82 -12.51
N ASN A 55 -14.63 8.65 -13.48
CA ASN A 55 -16.04 8.96 -13.28
C ASN A 55 -16.65 8.07 -12.19
N GLU A 56 -16.26 6.79 -12.10
CA GLU A 56 -16.78 5.91 -11.05
C GLU A 56 -16.38 6.38 -9.65
N LEU A 57 -15.13 6.85 -9.46
CA LEU A 57 -14.71 7.43 -8.19
C LEU A 57 -15.50 8.70 -7.83
N GLU A 58 -15.83 9.55 -8.81
CA GLU A 58 -16.67 10.74 -8.58
C GLU A 58 -18.12 10.36 -8.25
N LEU A 59 -18.70 9.33 -8.86
CA LEU A 59 -20.04 8.85 -8.50
C LEU A 59 -20.09 8.33 -7.06
N LEU A 60 -19.05 7.63 -6.63
CA LEU A 60 -18.93 7.16 -5.25
C LEU A 60 -18.80 8.30 -4.24
N LYS A 61 -18.21 9.43 -4.64
CA LYS A 61 -18.22 10.67 -3.86
C LYS A 61 -19.63 11.20 -3.67
N GLU A 62 -20.47 11.16 -4.70
CA GLU A 62 -21.89 11.55 -4.61
C GLU A 62 -22.69 10.62 -3.67
N GLU A 63 -22.26 9.36 -3.50
CA GLU A 63 -22.80 8.42 -2.50
C GLU A 63 -22.36 8.74 -1.05
N GLY A 64 -21.51 9.75 -0.86
CA GLY A 64 -21.06 10.21 0.46
C GLY A 64 -19.75 9.56 0.95
N ILE A 65 -18.98 8.92 0.07
CA ILE A 65 -17.63 8.43 0.38
C ILE A 65 -16.68 9.63 0.53
N ASP A 66 -15.88 9.62 1.60
CA ASP A 66 -14.92 10.67 1.91
C ASP A 66 -13.81 10.76 0.85
N GLU A 67 -13.54 11.98 0.37
CA GLU A 67 -12.54 12.29 -0.67
C GLU A 67 -11.13 11.75 -0.34
N SER A 68 -10.80 11.64 0.95
CA SER A 68 -9.52 11.08 1.39
C SER A 68 -9.33 9.62 0.98
N PHE A 69 -10.41 8.88 0.75
CA PHE A 69 -10.39 7.51 0.21
C PHE A 69 -10.41 7.45 -1.32
N LEU A 70 -10.61 8.58 -2.01
CA LEU A 70 -10.79 8.66 -3.46
C LEU A 70 -9.55 9.15 -4.20
N THR A 71 -8.39 9.17 -3.54
CA THR A 71 -7.11 9.55 -4.14
C THR A 71 -6.81 8.78 -5.43
N TYR A 72 -6.62 9.52 -6.52
CA TYR A 72 -6.18 9.02 -7.81
C TYR A 72 -4.65 8.99 -7.82
N THR A 73 -4.06 7.79 -7.86
CA THR A 73 -2.66 7.67 -8.29
C THR A 73 -2.67 7.74 -9.81
N ASN A 74 -2.65 8.96 -10.35
CA ASN A 74 -2.16 9.26 -11.70
C ASN A 74 -1.29 10.50 -11.60
N ASN A 75 -0.24 10.29 -10.83
CA ASN A 75 0.91 11.16 -10.83
C ASN A 75 2.03 10.41 -11.53
N SER A 76 3.17 11.06 -11.70
CA SER A 76 4.38 10.45 -12.24
C SER A 76 4.94 9.28 -11.41
N LEU A 77 4.24 8.82 -10.37
CA LEU A 77 4.66 7.77 -9.44
C LEU A 77 3.84 6.47 -9.58
N GLY A 78 2.69 6.46 -10.28
CA GLY A 78 1.92 5.23 -10.54
C GLY A 78 0.53 5.46 -11.15
N VAL A 79 -0.08 4.38 -11.67
CA VAL A 79 -1.46 4.34 -12.20
C VAL A 79 -2.28 3.38 -11.33
N GLY A 80 -3.41 3.85 -10.80
CA GLY A 80 -4.35 2.99 -10.05
C GLY A 80 -5.03 1.95 -10.96
N ILE A 81 -4.74 0.67 -10.74
CA ILE A 81 -5.35 -0.46 -11.49
C ILE A 81 -6.56 -1.03 -10.73
N GLY A 82 -6.55 -0.94 -9.41
CA GLY A 82 -7.66 -1.31 -8.54
C GLY A 82 -7.63 -0.49 -7.25
N LYS A 83 -8.77 -0.47 -6.54
CA LYS A 83 -8.87 0.13 -5.21
C LYS A 83 -10.00 -0.48 -4.41
N SER A 84 -9.71 -0.85 -3.17
CA SER A 84 -10.71 -1.23 -2.17
C SER A 84 -11.02 -0.08 -1.20
N ILE A 85 -12.31 0.19 -1.00
CA ILE A 85 -12.82 1.29 -0.18
C ILE A 85 -13.78 0.71 0.86
N ASP A 86 -13.60 1.09 2.14
CA ASP A 86 -14.59 0.84 3.18
C ASP A 86 -15.57 2.02 3.22
N PHE A 87 -16.85 1.71 3.09
CA PHE A 87 -17.95 2.66 3.23
C PHE A 87 -18.96 2.15 4.26
N ASN A 88 -18.87 2.68 5.48
CA ASN A 88 -19.77 2.33 6.59
C ASN A 88 -19.82 0.82 6.90
N GLY A 89 -18.67 0.14 6.87
CA GLY A 89 -18.57 -1.30 7.12
C GLY A 89 -18.94 -2.16 5.92
N LYS A 90 -19.04 -1.55 4.73
CA LYS A 90 -19.25 -2.22 3.45
C LYS A 90 -18.09 -1.91 2.52
N ASP A 91 -17.42 -2.96 2.07
CA ASP A 91 -16.29 -2.83 1.18
C ASP A 91 -16.73 -2.82 -0.29
N ILE A 92 -16.16 -1.89 -1.04
CA ILE A 92 -16.33 -1.75 -2.49
C ILE A 92 -14.95 -1.91 -3.13
N VAL A 93 -14.83 -2.76 -4.14
CA VAL A 93 -13.63 -2.83 -4.98
C VAL A 93 -13.94 -2.22 -6.34
N ILE A 94 -13.08 -1.33 -6.82
CA ILE A 94 -13.19 -0.73 -8.15
C ILE A 94 -11.97 -1.14 -8.95
N LEU A 95 -12.17 -1.61 -10.18
CA LEU A 95 -11.13 -2.07 -11.09
C LEU A 95 -11.21 -1.24 -12.38
N SER A 96 -10.06 -0.73 -12.81
CA SER A 96 -9.98 0.24 -13.92
C SER A 96 -10.04 -0.40 -15.30
N GLU A 97 -10.09 0.44 -16.33
CA GLU A 97 -10.00 0.07 -17.73
C GLU A 97 -8.71 -0.71 -18.04
N THR A 98 -7.63 -0.39 -17.33
CA THR A 98 -6.34 -1.11 -17.46
C THR A 98 -6.51 -2.55 -16.99
N PHE A 99 -7.18 -2.78 -15.86
CA PHE A 99 -7.47 -4.13 -15.38
C PHE A 99 -8.30 -4.93 -16.40
N LEU A 100 -9.35 -4.31 -16.95
CA LEU A 100 -10.21 -4.93 -17.98
C LEU A 100 -9.42 -5.31 -19.24
N SER A 101 -8.54 -4.42 -19.70
CA SER A 101 -7.69 -4.68 -20.87
C SER A 101 -6.75 -5.86 -20.64
N MET A 102 -6.17 -5.96 -19.43
CA MET A 102 -5.32 -7.10 -19.06
C MET A 102 -6.16 -8.38 -18.99
N TYR A 103 -7.38 -8.32 -18.45
CA TYR A 103 -8.21 -9.51 -18.22
C TYR A 103 -8.65 -10.19 -19.51
N SER A 104 -8.79 -9.39 -20.56
CA SER A 104 -9.14 -9.85 -21.90
C SER A 104 -7.97 -10.51 -22.63
N ASP A 105 -6.73 -10.36 -22.15
CA ASP A 105 -5.54 -10.98 -22.72
C ASP A 105 -5.18 -12.29 -21.99
N LYS A 106 -5.05 -13.37 -22.76
CA LYS A 106 -4.84 -14.74 -22.25
C LYS A 106 -3.46 -14.93 -21.61
N ASP A 107 -2.45 -14.16 -22.04
CA ASP A 107 -1.07 -14.31 -21.55
C ASP A 107 -0.80 -13.53 -20.25
N THR A 108 -1.57 -12.46 -19.98
CA THR A 108 -1.48 -11.63 -18.76
C THR A 108 -2.45 -12.05 -17.64
N ASN A 109 -3.33 -13.01 -17.92
CA ASN A 109 -4.46 -13.38 -17.06
C ASN A 109 -4.06 -13.80 -15.62
N LYS A 110 -2.86 -14.39 -15.42
CA LYS A 110 -2.39 -14.75 -14.07
C LYS A 110 -1.97 -13.55 -13.23
N SER A 111 -1.42 -12.51 -13.84
CA SER A 111 -0.94 -11.32 -13.11
C SER A 111 -2.08 -10.52 -12.48
N ILE A 112 -3.26 -10.66 -13.05
CA ILE A 112 -4.50 -10.02 -12.64
C ILE A 112 -5.07 -10.68 -11.40
N LEU A 113 -4.88 -11.99 -11.26
CA LEU A 113 -5.28 -12.72 -10.06
C LEU A 113 -4.53 -12.20 -8.84
N ASN A 114 -3.26 -11.83 -8.98
CA ASN A 114 -2.48 -11.21 -7.92
C ASN A 114 -3.01 -9.81 -7.56
N ILE A 115 -3.35 -8.97 -8.54
CA ILE A 115 -3.94 -7.64 -8.29
C ILE A 115 -5.29 -7.77 -7.57
N LEU A 116 -6.18 -8.63 -8.07
CA LEU A 116 -7.47 -8.88 -7.43
C LEU A 116 -7.31 -9.45 -6.03
N ALA A 117 -6.38 -10.39 -5.83
CA ALA A 117 -6.08 -10.92 -4.52
C ALA A 117 -5.53 -9.88 -3.54
N HIS A 118 -4.70 -8.95 -4.02
CA HIS A 118 -4.18 -7.84 -3.23
C HIS A 118 -5.32 -6.96 -2.71
N GLU A 119 -6.24 -6.55 -3.59
CA GLU A 119 -7.41 -5.74 -3.18
C GLU A 119 -8.33 -6.48 -2.20
N LEU A 120 -8.56 -7.77 -2.43
CA LEU A 120 -9.35 -8.60 -1.51
C LEU A 120 -8.63 -8.81 -0.16
N ALA A 121 -7.29 -8.81 -0.16
CA ALA A 121 -6.50 -8.95 1.06
C ALA A 121 -6.55 -7.69 1.94
N HIS A 122 -6.75 -6.50 1.36
CA HIS A 122 -7.07 -5.30 2.15
C HIS A 122 -8.41 -5.43 2.90
N ILE A 123 -9.42 -6.01 2.27
CA ILE A 123 -10.71 -6.29 2.91
C ILE A 123 -10.54 -7.33 4.02
N ASP A 124 -9.78 -8.40 3.76
CA ASP A 124 -9.43 -9.42 4.76
C ASP A 124 -8.73 -8.81 5.98
N ASP A 125 -7.75 -7.93 5.77
CA ASP A 125 -7.05 -7.21 6.84
C ASP A 125 -8.00 -6.32 7.66
N ARG A 126 -8.87 -5.55 7.00
CA ARG A 126 -9.89 -4.73 7.66
C ARG A 126 -10.83 -5.59 8.51
N ASN A 127 -11.33 -6.69 7.96
CA ASN A 127 -12.23 -7.59 8.68
C ASN A 127 -11.57 -8.25 9.88
N LYS A 128 -10.33 -8.72 9.73
CA LYS A 128 -9.58 -9.30 10.84
C LYS A 128 -9.32 -8.29 11.94
N LYS A 129 -8.96 -7.05 11.61
CA LYS A 129 -8.84 -5.97 12.61
C LYS A 129 -10.15 -5.72 13.34
N ASN A 130 -11.26 -5.59 12.60
CA ASN A 130 -12.59 -5.35 13.18
C ASN A 130 -13.04 -6.48 14.12
N ILE A 131 -12.75 -7.74 13.78
CA ILE A 131 -13.20 -8.91 14.54
C ILE A 131 -12.28 -9.23 15.72
N HIS A 132 -10.96 -9.19 15.50
CA HIS A 132 -9.99 -9.76 16.44
C HIS A 132 -9.23 -8.71 17.24
N ILE A 133 -9.12 -7.48 16.75
CA ILE A 133 -8.23 -6.48 17.34
C ILE A 133 -9.06 -5.36 17.93
N LYS A 134 -9.29 -5.48 19.24
CA LYS A 134 -10.02 -4.48 20.00
C LYS A 134 -9.36 -3.10 19.83
N ASP A 135 -10.17 -2.08 19.62
CA ASP A 135 -9.76 -0.68 19.66
C ASP A 135 -8.70 -0.30 18.59
N PHE A 136 -8.53 -1.09 17.50
CA PHE A 136 -7.55 -0.78 16.45
C PHE A 136 -7.84 0.54 15.71
N PHE A 137 -9.13 0.85 15.53
CA PHE A 137 -9.62 2.05 14.84
C PHE A 137 -10.01 3.17 15.80
N THR A 138 -10.10 2.91 17.11
CA THR A 138 -10.36 3.94 18.12
C THR A 138 -9.04 4.58 18.50
N GLU A 139 -8.76 5.73 17.91
CA GLU A 139 -7.50 6.45 18.09
C GLU A 139 -7.45 7.14 19.45
N GLU A 140 -6.54 6.71 20.33
CA GLU A 140 -6.02 7.57 21.39
C GLU A 140 -4.57 7.93 21.05
N TYR A 141 -4.40 8.89 20.14
CA TYR A 141 -3.08 9.45 19.87
C TYR A 141 -2.67 10.35 21.04
N SER A 142 -1.66 9.88 21.79
CA SER A 142 -1.25 10.53 23.02
C SER A 142 -0.46 11.83 22.79
N ASN A 143 0.21 11.95 21.64
CA ASN A 143 1.08 13.08 21.30
C ASN A 143 1.10 13.36 19.78
N TYR A 144 1.85 14.37 19.35
CA TYR A 144 1.96 14.75 17.93
C TYR A 144 2.67 13.67 17.08
N GLU A 145 3.73 13.05 17.61
CA GLU A 145 4.46 12.00 16.91
C GLU A 145 3.52 10.84 16.55
N ASP A 146 2.71 10.39 17.51
CA ASP A 146 1.72 9.36 17.30
C ASP A 146 0.72 9.74 16.19
N ARG A 147 0.19 10.98 16.21
CA ARG A 147 -0.72 11.48 15.15
C ARG A 147 -0.06 11.54 13.78
N ALA A 148 1.24 11.85 13.72
CA ALA A 148 1.96 12.00 12.47
C ALA A 148 2.36 10.65 11.86
N PHE A 149 2.81 9.70 12.68
CA PHE A 149 3.47 8.49 12.21
C PHE A 149 2.57 7.24 12.21
N TYR A 150 1.64 7.09 13.16
CA TYR A 150 0.78 5.91 13.16
C TYR A 150 -0.07 5.74 11.90
N PRO A 151 -0.68 6.81 11.32
CA PRO A 151 -1.39 6.66 10.04
C PRO A 151 -0.50 6.13 8.92
N LEU A 152 0.77 6.56 8.89
CA LEU A 152 1.75 6.13 7.88
C LEU A 152 2.09 4.65 8.06
N VAL A 153 2.42 4.20 9.29
CA VAL A 153 2.78 2.80 9.50
C VAL A 153 1.59 1.85 9.46
N LYS A 154 0.36 2.31 9.75
CA LYS A 154 -0.87 1.56 9.47
C LYS A 154 -0.98 1.27 7.98
N ASN A 155 -0.78 2.28 7.13
CA ASN A 155 -0.80 2.09 5.68
C ASN A 155 0.31 1.15 5.19
N SER A 156 1.55 1.31 5.69
CA SER A 156 2.65 0.39 5.37
C SER A 156 2.36 -1.05 5.77
N TRP A 157 1.74 -1.28 6.93
CA TRP A 157 1.25 -2.60 7.31
C TRP A 157 0.20 -3.14 6.33
N ASN A 158 -0.78 -2.32 5.96
CA ASN A 158 -1.86 -2.74 5.05
C ASN A 158 -1.30 -3.21 3.70
N GLU A 159 -0.35 -2.45 3.13
CA GLU A 159 0.34 -2.79 1.88
C GLU A 159 1.19 -4.05 2.01
N PHE A 160 1.95 -4.17 3.10
CA PHE A 160 2.72 -5.37 3.40
C PHE A 160 1.80 -6.60 3.46
N TYR A 161 0.72 -6.53 4.24
CA TYR A 161 -0.19 -7.65 4.46
C TYR A 161 -0.91 -8.07 3.17
N ALA A 162 -1.37 -7.11 2.38
CA ALA A 162 -2.04 -7.39 1.12
C ALA A 162 -1.13 -8.13 0.14
N ASN A 163 0.11 -7.66 -0.02
CA ASN A 163 1.12 -8.34 -0.85
C ASN A 163 1.52 -9.70 -0.27
N TYR A 164 1.69 -9.80 1.04
CA TYR A 164 1.96 -11.08 1.72
C TYR A 164 0.90 -12.13 1.39
N LYS A 165 -0.39 -11.79 1.52
CA LYS A 165 -1.49 -12.72 1.20
C LYS A 165 -1.60 -13.01 -0.30
N ALA A 166 -1.39 -12.02 -1.17
CA ALA A 166 -1.50 -12.18 -2.62
C ALA A 166 -0.29 -12.89 -3.26
N SER A 167 0.84 -12.99 -2.55
CA SER A 167 2.12 -13.49 -3.04
C SER A 167 2.08 -14.90 -3.64
N SER A 168 1.17 -15.77 -3.18
CA SER A 168 1.04 -17.13 -3.73
C SER A 168 0.48 -17.14 -5.16
N LEU A 169 -0.08 -16.03 -5.62
CA LEU A 169 -0.55 -15.82 -6.99
C LEU A 169 0.41 -14.96 -7.81
N LEU A 170 1.57 -14.59 -7.25
CA LEU A 170 2.55 -13.73 -7.91
C LEU A 170 3.12 -14.43 -9.16
N THR A 171 3.14 -13.71 -10.28
CA THR A 171 3.80 -14.17 -11.50
C THR A 171 5.20 -13.55 -11.63
N PRO A 172 6.07 -14.07 -12.51
CA PRO A 172 7.33 -13.40 -12.85
C PRO A 172 7.14 -11.94 -13.30
N LEU A 173 6.05 -11.65 -14.01
CA LEU A 173 5.73 -10.29 -14.46
C LEU A 173 5.44 -9.37 -13.26
N ASN A 174 4.59 -9.80 -12.32
CA ASN A 174 4.30 -9.01 -11.12
C ASN A 174 5.57 -8.82 -10.28
N ARG A 175 6.39 -9.87 -10.14
CA ARG A 175 7.64 -9.83 -9.38
C ARG A 175 8.62 -8.81 -9.98
N ASN A 176 8.80 -8.82 -11.29
CA ASN A 176 9.66 -7.85 -11.97
C ASN A 176 9.11 -6.43 -11.82
N HIS A 177 7.82 -6.22 -12.07
CA HIS A 177 7.20 -4.92 -11.92
C HIS A 177 7.33 -4.34 -10.51
N THR A 178 7.18 -5.20 -9.49
CA THR A 178 7.38 -4.85 -8.08
C THR A 178 8.81 -4.38 -7.81
N ASN A 179 9.79 -5.15 -8.29
CA ASN A 179 11.20 -4.83 -8.17
C ASN A 179 11.52 -3.49 -8.84
N ASP A 180 11.08 -3.34 -10.09
CA ASP A 180 11.36 -2.15 -10.90
C ASP A 180 10.75 -0.91 -10.25
N THR A 181 9.49 -0.99 -9.78
CA THR A 181 8.82 0.12 -9.08
C THR A 181 9.57 0.52 -7.81
N PHE A 182 10.06 -0.43 -7.01
CA PHE A 182 10.84 -0.13 -5.81
C PHE A 182 12.18 0.53 -6.14
N PHE A 183 12.95 -0.03 -7.09
CA PHE A 183 14.26 0.53 -7.45
C PHE A 183 14.15 1.86 -8.19
N ASP A 184 13.11 2.07 -8.99
CA ASP A 184 12.80 3.37 -9.58
C ASP A 184 12.45 4.39 -8.50
N ALA A 185 11.66 4.02 -7.49
CA ALA A 185 11.38 4.89 -6.35
C ALA A 185 12.65 5.22 -5.58
N LEU A 186 13.52 4.24 -5.34
CA LEU A 186 14.80 4.40 -4.65
C LEU A 186 15.73 5.37 -5.40
N ASN A 187 15.89 5.18 -6.71
CA ASN A 187 16.76 6.01 -7.55
C ASN A 187 16.22 7.45 -7.71
N ASN A 188 14.89 7.61 -7.79
CA ASN A 188 14.27 8.93 -7.91
C ASN A 188 14.16 9.67 -6.56
N PHE A 189 14.15 8.93 -5.45
CA PHE A 189 14.09 9.50 -4.11
C PHE A 189 15.28 10.43 -3.86
N ASP A 190 16.50 9.95 -4.15
CA ASP A 190 17.73 10.69 -3.91
C ASP A 190 17.71 12.05 -4.62
N LYS A 191 17.34 12.07 -5.90
CA LYS A 191 17.28 13.32 -6.67
C LYS A 191 16.28 14.33 -6.07
N ASN A 192 15.06 13.89 -5.78
CA ASN A 192 14.00 14.81 -5.39
C ASN A 192 14.16 15.34 -3.96
N ILE A 193 14.59 14.50 -3.02
CA ILE A 193 14.64 14.90 -1.61
C ILE A 193 15.82 15.80 -1.30
N PHE A 194 16.99 15.57 -1.91
CA PHE A 194 18.13 16.47 -1.75
C PHE A 194 17.87 17.86 -2.34
N ASP A 195 17.25 17.94 -3.51
CA ASP A 195 16.87 19.22 -4.14
C ASP A 195 15.85 19.99 -3.28
N LYS A 196 14.83 19.30 -2.74
CA LYS A 196 13.84 19.93 -1.86
C LYS A 196 14.44 20.40 -0.54
N LYS A 197 15.36 19.62 0.02
CA LYS A 197 16.09 19.98 1.25
C LYS A 197 16.98 21.20 1.05
N TRP A 198 17.74 21.24 -0.06
CA TRP A 198 18.52 22.42 -0.43
C TRP A 198 17.61 23.64 -0.62
N SER A 199 16.48 23.46 -1.29
CA SER A 199 15.50 24.53 -1.52
C SER A 199 14.96 25.10 -0.21
N TYR A 200 14.63 24.25 0.75
CA TYR A 200 14.17 24.66 2.08
C TYR A 200 15.26 25.41 2.85
N GLN A 201 16.47 24.87 2.90
CA GLN A 201 17.59 25.47 3.62
C GLN A 201 17.98 26.85 3.07
N ASN A 202 17.79 27.08 1.77
CA ASN A 202 17.99 28.37 1.11
C ASN A 202 16.74 29.25 1.06
N ARG A 203 15.66 28.86 1.75
CA ARG A 203 14.39 29.60 1.88
C ARG A 203 13.64 29.82 0.55
N TYR A 204 13.84 28.95 -0.43
CA TYR A 204 13.08 28.97 -1.68
C TYR A 204 11.70 28.33 -1.55
N ILE A 205 11.51 27.46 -0.55
CA ILE A 205 10.22 26.83 -0.22
C ILE A 205 9.96 26.94 1.29
N SER A 206 8.69 26.88 1.67
CA SER A 206 8.29 26.90 3.09
C SER A 206 8.57 25.56 3.80
N LEU A 207 8.55 25.55 5.14
CA LEU A 207 8.63 24.30 5.91
C LEU A 207 7.46 23.36 5.58
N GLY A 208 6.26 23.90 5.37
CA GLY A 208 5.09 23.11 4.98
C GLY A 208 5.30 22.39 3.65
N GLU A 209 5.71 23.14 2.61
CA GLU A 209 6.01 22.56 1.28
C GLU A 209 7.14 21.52 1.32
N PHE A 210 8.14 21.75 2.17
CA PHE A 210 9.21 20.78 2.40
C PHE A 210 8.69 19.49 3.05
N LEU A 211 7.90 19.62 4.13
CA LEU A 211 7.31 18.48 4.84
C LEU A 211 6.33 17.69 3.97
N ASP A 212 5.55 18.36 3.13
CA ASP A 212 4.65 17.71 2.17
C ASP A 212 5.42 16.94 1.11
N SER A 213 6.49 17.53 0.57
CA SER A 213 7.39 16.84 -0.38
C SER A 213 8.02 15.62 0.27
N PHE A 214 8.40 15.75 1.54
CA PHE A 214 9.03 14.68 2.29
C PHE A 214 8.07 13.53 2.61
N ARG A 215 6.85 13.84 3.06
CA ARG A 215 5.76 12.86 3.17
C ARG A 215 5.44 12.21 1.82
N THR A 216 5.52 12.95 0.73
CA THR A 216 5.20 12.43 -0.61
C THR A 216 6.27 11.47 -1.13
N HIS A 217 7.56 11.72 -0.91
CA HIS A 217 8.62 10.89 -1.51
C HIS A 217 9.26 9.93 -0.51
N ALA A 218 9.55 10.37 0.72
CA ALA A 218 10.20 9.52 1.73
C ALA A 218 9.27 8.43 2.23
N TYR A 219 8.05 8.79 2.60
CA TYR A 219 7.08 7.77 2.98
C TYR A 219 6.66 6.91 1.79
N TYR A 220 6.59 7.45 0.56
CA TYR A 220 6.35 6.61 -0.62
C TYR A 220 7.39 5.51 -0.79
N LEU A 221 8.69 5.83 -0.69
CA LEU A 221 9.74 4.82 -0.76
C LEU A 221 9.63 3.78 0.38
N PHE A 222 9.35 4.23 1.61
CA PHE A 222 9.11 3.34 2.75
C PHE A 222 7.89 2.43 2.53
N ASN A 223 6.84 2.94 1.91
CA ASN A 223 5.65 2.17 1.59
C ASN A 223 5.90 1.16 0.46
N GLN A 224 6.68 1.54 -0.56
CA GLN A 224 7.16 0.63 -1.61
C GLN A 224 8.03 -0.50 -1.04
N ALA A 225 8.86 -0.22 -0.03
CA ALA A 225 9.57 -1.25 0.71
C ALA A 225 8.62 -2.24 1.41
N SER A 226 7.52 -1.74 1.96
CA SER A 226 6.49 -2.59 2.60
C SER A 226 5.81 -3.51 1.58
N TYR A 227 5.47 -2.97 0.40
CA TYR A 227 4.94 -3.71 -0.73
C TYR A 227 5.92 -4.82 -1.18
N LEU A 228 7.20 -4.48 -1.40
CA LEU A 228 8.25 -5.42 -1.80
C LEU A 228 8.43 -6.54 -0.77
N LEU A 229 8.57 -6.18 0.51
CA LEU A 229 8.77 -7.14 1.60
C LEU A 229 7.56 -8.05 1.82
N GLY A 230 6.33 -7.56 1.57
CA GLY A 230 5.13 -8.38 1.57
C GLY A 230 5.26 -9.55 0.59
N ASN A 231 5.68 -9.26 -0.64
CA ASN A 231 5.90 -10.30 -1.65
C ASN A 231 7.05 -11.24 -1.27
N ILE A 232 8.19 -10.71 -0.81
CA ILE A 232 9.36 -11.52 -0.41
C ILE A 232 8.99 -12.50 0.70
N ILE A 233 8.43 -12.00 1.80
CA ILE A 233 8.08 -12.83 2.96
C ILE A 233 6.95 -13.81 2.61
N GLY A 234 5.98 -13.37 1.80
CA GLY A 234 4.87 -14.21 1.33
C GLY A 234 5.32 -15.38 0.46
N MET A 235 6.35 -15.18 -0.37
CA MET A 235 7.03 -16.26 -1.12
C MET A 235 7.93 -17.14 -0.25
N ASN A 236 7.98 -16.89 1.08
CA ASN A 236 8.89 -17.55 2.02
C ASN A 236 10.37 -17.36 1.64
N TYR A 237 10.71 -16.15 1.21
CA TYR A 237 12.07 -15.73 0.89
C TYR A 237 12.63 -14.83 2.00
N THR A 238 13.95 -14.79 2.11
CA THR A 238 14.66 -13.69 2.77
C THR A 238 14.95 -12.59 1.76
N LEU A 239 15.17 -11.37 2.25
CA LEU A 239 15.60 -10.23 1.43
C LEU A 239 16.86 -10.56 0.64
N ASP A 240 17.88 -11.15 1.28
CA ASP A 240 19.14 -11.53 0.61
C ASP A 240 18.90 -12.48 -0.55
N LYS A 241 18.11 -13.54 -0.34
CA LYS A 241 17.78 -14.50 -1.40
C LYS A 241 17.07 -13.82 -2.56
N TYR A 242 16.15 -12.91 -2.27
CA TYR A 242 15.43 -12.18 -3.29
C TYR A 242 16.35 -11.28 -4.11
N LEU A 243 17.21 -10.50 -3.45
CA LEU A 243 18.17 -9.60 -4.09
C LEU A 243 19.14 -10.37 -5.00
N ASP A 244 19.65 -11.50 -4.52
CA ASP A 244 20.52 -12.39 -5.30
C ASP A 244 19.83 -12.92 -6.56
N GLU A 245 18.59 -13.41 -6.44
CA GLU A 245 17.82 -13.91 -7.59
C GLU A 245 17.45 -12.81 -8.60
N MET A 246 17.18 -11.59 -8.12
CA MET A 246 16.87 -10.45 -8.98
C MET A 246 18.13 -9.75 -9.53
N ASN A 247 19.32 -10.17 -9.10
CA ASN A 247 20.60 -9.55 -9.43
C ASN A 247 20.60 -8.04 -9.17
N CYS A 248 20.08 -7.63 -8.01
CA CYS A 248 19.99 -6.24 -7.59
C CYS A 248 20.67 -6.04 -6.23
N SER A 249 21.00 -4.79 -5.87
CA SER A 249 21.68 -4.48 -4.62
C SER A 249 21.14 -3.21 -4.00
N ILE A 250 20.93 -3.27 -2.68
CA ILE A 250 20.56 -2.13 -1.83
C ILE A 250 21.75 -1.60 -1.03
N LYS A 251 22.96 -2.13 -1.27
CA LYS A 251 24.15 -1.79 -0.49
C LYS A 251 24.54 -0.32 -0.70
N ASN A 252 24.86 0.36 0.40
CA ASN A 252 25.16 1.79 0.47
C ASN A 252 24.01 2.71 0.04
N THR A 253 22.78 2.20 -0.04
CA THR A 253 21.59 3.02 -0.30
C THR A 253 20.99 3.52 1.01
N ILE A 254 20.14 4.54 0.93
CA ILE A 254 19.41 5.03 2.10
C ILE A 254 18.48 3.98 2.73
N MET A 255 18.08 2.97 1.95
CA MET A 255 17.17 1.92 2.37
C MET A 255 17.85 0.67 2.92
N GLU A 256 19.19 0.57 2.90
CA GLU A 256 19.91 -0.65 3.29
C GLU A 256 19.53 -1.12 4.72
N GLU A 257 19.85 -0.31 5.74
CA GLU A 257 19.57 -0.64 7.14
C GLU A 257 18.05 -0.71 7.41
N THR A 258 17.29 0.17 6.76
CA THR A 258 15.83 0.24 6.89
C THR A 258 15.15 -1.04 6.41
N LEU A 259 15.51 -1.57 5.23
CA LEU A 259 14.90 -2.78 4.68
C LEU A 259 15.12 -4.02 5.53
N TYR A 260 16.34 -4.25 6.01
CA TYR A 260 16.62 -5.38 6.92
C TYR A 260 15.90 -5.25 8.26
N THR A 261 15.70 -4.02 8.72
CA THR A 261 14.93 -3.76 9.96
C THR A 261 13.44 -4.02 9.74
N MET A 262 12.88 -3.52 8.63
CA MET A 262 11.50 -3.78 8.24
C MET A 262 11.22 -5.27 8.04
N GLU A 263 12.11 -6.02 7.37
CA GLU A 263 11.96 -7.46 7.17
C GLU A 263 11.80 -8.20 8.51
N LYS A 264 12.64 -7.89 9.51
CA LYS A 264 12.57 -8.49 10.84
C LYS A 264 11.26 -8.12 11.56
N ILE A 265 10.86 -6.86 11.47
CA ILE A 265 9.62 -6.35 12.09
C ILE A 265 8.42 -7.08 11.48
N PHE A 266 8.32 -7.12 10.14
CA PHE A 266 7.19 -7.75 9.46
C PHE A 266 7.10 -9.26 9.72
N ASN A 267 8.23 -9.97 9.72
CA ASN A 267 8.27 -11.38 10.10
C ASN A 267 7.74 -11.62 11.53
N ASN A 268 8.01 -10.72 12.47
CA ASN A 268 7.46 -10.82 13.83
C ASN A 268 5.96 -10.48 13.86
N LEU A 269 5.56 -9.40 13.21
CA LEU A 269 4.17 -8.94 13.15
C LEU A 269 3.24 -10.05 12.60
N ILE A 270 3.63 -10.71 11.51
CA ILE A 270 2.80 -11.74 10.87
C ILE A 270 2.67 -13.01 11.70
N GLN A 271 3.67 -13.37 12.51
CA GLN A 271 3.61 -14.54 13.41
C GLN A 271 2.53 -14.42 14.50
N ASN A 272 2.14 -13.18 14.81
CA ASN A 272 1.21 -12.87 15.89
C ASN A 272 -0.13 -12.34 15.37
N TYR A 273 -0.22 -11.98 14.09
CA TYR A 273 -1.42 -11.43 13.47
C TYR A 273 -2.46 -12.53 13.14
N PRO A 274 -3.78 -12.25 13.28
CA PRO A 274 -4.37 -11.10 13.98
C PRO A 274 -4.56 -11.36 15.49
N ASN A 275 -4.57 -12.62 15.91
CA ASN A 275 -5.15 -13.04 17.19
C ASN A 275 -4.39 -12.60 18.45
N LYS A 276 -3.10 -12.28 18.34
CA LYS A 276 -2.29 -11.82 19.49
C LYS A 276 -2.05 -10.32 19.49
N TRP A 277 -2.55 -9.61 18.49
CA TRP A 277 -2.36 -8.17 18.41
C TRP A 277 -3.21 -7.45 19.46
N ASN A 278 -2.61 -6.49 20.15
CA ASN A 278 -3.28 -5.69 21.16
C ASN A 278 -3.38 -4.21 20.73
N GLY A 279 -4.05 -3.99 19.61
CA GLY A 279 -4.27 -2.65 19.04
C GLY A 279 -3.07 -2.11 18.25
N VAL A 280 -3.06 -0.80 18.03
CA VAL A 280 -2.08 -0.13 17.15
C VAL A 280 -0.64 -0.19 17.67
N LYS A 281 -0.44 -0.38 18.98
CA LYS A 281 0.90 -0.43 19.61
C LYS A 281 1.79 -1.57 19.09
N GLU A 282 1.21 -2.61 18.48
CA GLU A 282 2.00 -3.66 17.83
C GLU A 282 2.87 -3.07 16.70
N LEU A 283 2.44 -1.97 16.09
CA LEU A 283 3.16 -1.25 15.04
C LEU A 283 4.25 -0.31 15.59
N GLU A 284 4.53 -0.29 16.91
CA GLU A 284 5.47 0.65 17.51
C GLU A 284 6.89 0.49 16.94
N ASN A 285 7.36 -0.74 16.74
CA ASN A 285 8.68 -0.96 16.15
C ASN A 285 8.75 -0.48 14.69
N LEU A 286 7.64 -0.59 13.94
CA LEU A 286 7.55 -0.06 12.59
C LEU A 286 7.54 1.48 12.60
N LYS A 287 6.87 2.10 13.58
CA LYS A 287 6.87 3.55 13.84
C LYS A 287 8.29 4.06 14.10
N ILE A 288 9.01 3.40 15.01
CA ILE A 288 10.41 3.72 15.34
C ILE A 288 11.30 3.59 14.10
N CYS A 289 11.13 2.51 13.33
CA CYS A 289 11.88 2.31 12.08
C CYS A 289 11.66 3.43 11.06
N LEU A 290 10.41 3.89 10.87
CA LEU A 290 10.09 5.02 10.01
C LEU A 290 10.70 6.33 10.52
N ILE A 291 10.65 6.57 11.84
CA ILE A 291 11.27 7.74 12.48
C ILE A 291 12.79 7.73 12.29
N ASP A 292 13.45 6.59 12.45
CA ASP A 292 14.90 6.46 12.28
C ASP A 292 15.31 6.63 10.81
N TYR A 293 14.55 6.06 9.87
CA TYR A 293 14.71 6.34 8.44
C TYR A 293 14.62 7.84 8.14
N TYR A 294 13.66 8.55 8.75
CA TYR A 294 13.54 10.01 8.62
C TYR A 294 14.75 10.77 9.19
N LYS A 295 15.31 10.29 10.32
CA LYS A 295 16.53 10.87 10.90
C LYS A 295 17.74 10.68 9.97
N ASP A 296 17.88 9.53 9.31
CA ASP A 296 19.02 9.23 8.43
C ASP A 296 19.06 10.15 7.20
N ILE A 297 17.89 10.53 6.69
CA ILE A 297 17.72 11.55 5.63
C ILE A 297 17.74 12.99 6.16
N GLY A 298 17.94 13.15 7.47
CA GLY A 298 18.20 14.44 8.12
C GLY A 298 16.96 15.23 8.49
N VAL A 299 15.81 14.59 8.67
CA VAL A 299 14.58 15.22 9.18
C VAL A 299 14.29 14.69 10.57
N ILE A 300 14.42 15.56 11.57
CA ILE A 300 14.30 15.19 12.98
C ILE A 300 13.11 15.94 13.58
N PHE A 301 12.11 15.17 14.00
CA PHE A 301 10.97 15.66 14.75
C PHE A 301 11.35 15.79 16.23
N LYS A 302 10.98 16.90 16.86
CA LYS A 302 11.23 17.18 18.27
C LYS A 302 9.97 17.72 18.91
N GLU A 303 9.71 17.33 20.14
CA GLU A 303 8.71 17.97 20.98
C GLU A 303 9.43 18.76 22.08
N VAL A 304 9.15 20.05 22.18
CA VAL A 304 9.69 20.93 23.23
C VAL A 304 8.51 21.69 23.83
N GLU A 305 8.28 21.50 25.13
CA GLU A 305 7.22 22.19 25.89
C GLU A 305 5.80 22.05 25.27
N GLY A 306 5.50 20.88 24.69
CA GLY A 306 4.22 20.59 24.04
C GLY A 306 4.06 21.21 22.65
N GLN A 307 5.13 21.81 22.10
CA GLN A 307 5.20 22.27 20.71
C GLN A 307 6.09 21.34 19.88
N SER A 308 5.67 21.11 18.63
CA SER A 308 6.39 20.26 17.69
C SER A 308 7.32 21.10 16.81
N TYR A 309 8.58 20.69 16.71
CA TYR A 309 9.62 21.30 15.91
C TYR A 309 10.19 20.29 14.91
N VAL A 310 10.61 20.77 13.75
CA VAL A 310 11.34 19.97 12.76
C VAL A 310 12.71 20.60 12.55
N ASP A 311 13.74 19.79 12.75
CA ASP A 311 15.13 20.15 12.50
C ASP A 311 15.61 19.45 11.22
N VAL A 312 16.09 20.22 10.25
CA VAL A 312 16.52 19.72 8.94
C VAL A 312 18.03 19.85 8.82
N LYS A 313 18.73 18.74 9.10
CA LYS A 313 20.20 18.65 9.15
C LYS A 313 20.78 17.98 7.92
N PHE A 314 22.08 18.11 7.67
CA PHE A 314 22.77 17.29 6.68
C PHE A 314 22.58 15.80 7.00
N SER A 315 22.23 15.02 5.98
CA SER A 315 21.98 13.58 6.05
C SER A 315 23.30 12.82 6.16
N LYS A 316 23.23 11.58 6.66
CA LYS A 316 24.35 10.63 6.63
C LYS A 316 24.77 10.32 5.18
N TYR A 317 23.81 10.39 4.26
CA TYR A 317 23.97 10.15 2.82
C TYR A 317 23.97 11.51 2.11
N GLY A 318 25.10 11.90 1.51
CA GLY A 318 25.22 13.13 0.74
C GLY A 318 24.70 12.97 -0.70
N HIS A 319 24.58 14.06 -1.45
CA HIS A 319 24.44 14.02 -2.91
C HIS A 319 25.49 13.05 -3.46
N GLN A 320 25.05 11.91 -3.99
CA GLN A 320 25.89 11.16 -4.92
C GLN A 320 25.91 11.98 -6.21
N ALA A 321 27.09 12.47 -6.54
CA ALA A 321 27.35 13.33 -7.69
C ALA A 321 27.17 12.57 -9.02
#